data_AF-F7X7R9-F1
#
_entry.id   AF-F7X7R9-F1
#
_cell.length_a   1.000
_cell.length_b   1.000
_cell.length_c   1.000
_cell.angle_alpha   90.00
_cell.angle_beta   90.00
_cell.angle_gamma   90.00
#
_symmetry.space_group_name_H-M   'P 1'
#
loop_
_entity.id
_entity.type
_entity.pdbx_description
1 polymer ?
#
loop_
_entity_poly.entity_id
_entity_poly.type
_entity_poly.pdbx_seq_one_letter_code
_entity_poly.pdbx_strand_id
1 'polypeptide(L)' 'MRGGGKKNGSNVEPLRATRPCAECGRPSVREHYPFCSERCRNVDLNRWLSGSYAIPVADDESKADDGDER' A
#
# COMPACT_ATOMS: atom_id res chain seq x y z
N MET A 1 47.75 -4.07 12.61
CA MET A 1 46.42 -4.61 13.00
C MET A 1 45.51 -3.51 13.54
N ARG A 2 44.52 -3.04 12.76
CA ARG A 2 43.25 -2.44 13.22
C ARG A 2 42.23 -2.85 12.15
N GLY A 3 41.43 -3.91 12.34
CA GLY A 3 40.13 -3.85 13.03
C GLY A 3 39.22 -2.89 12.26
N GLY A 4 38.34 -3.30 11.35
CA GLY A 4 37.30 -4.30 11.51
C GLY A 4 35.96 -3.58 11.63
N GLY A 5 35.26 -3.38 10.51
CA GLY A 5 33.96 -2.70 10.46
C GLY A 5 33.24 -3.04 9.16
N LYS A 6 32.70 -4.25 9.07
CA LYS A 6 31.86 -4.72 7.95
C LYS A 6 30.62 -3.81 7.89
N LYS A 7 30.55 -2.95 6.89
CA LYS A 7 29.28 -2.33 6.50
C LYS A 7 28.48 -3.45 5.82
N ASN A 8 27.58 -4.09 6.56
CA ASN A 8 26.60 -5.01 5.98
C ASN A 8 25.64 -4.17 5.13
N GLY A 9 26.06 -3.91 3.89
CA GLY A 9 25.35 -3.11 2.92
C GLY A 9 24.29 -3.94 2.23
N SER A 10 23.07 -3.87 2.74
CA SER A 10 21.86 -4.03 1.94
C SER A 10 20.61 -3.58 2.71
N ASN A 11 20.56 -2.30 3.11
CA ASN A 11 19.25 -1.65 3.26
C ASN A 11 18.85 -1.15 1.85
N VAL A 12 18.14 -2.00 1.12
CA VAL A 12 17.60 -1.64 -0.19
C VAL A 12 16.43 -0.70 0.05
N GLU A 13 16.75 0.58 0.15
CA GLU A 13 15.75 1.63 0.31
C GLU A 13 15.02 1.84 -1.03
N PRO A 14 13.68 1.93 -1.05
CA PRO A 14 12.89 1.60 -2.22
C PRO A 14 13.06 2.64 -3.35
N LEU A 15 13.22 2.14 -4.57
CA LEU A 15 13.29 2.88 -5.85
C LEU A 15 12.00 3.67 -6.20
N ARG A 16 11.03 3.76 -5.28
CA ARG A 16 9.68 4.25 -5.54
C ARG A 16 9.51 5.66 -5.00
N ALA A 17 9.11 6.57 -5.89
CA ALA A 17 8.86 7.96 -5.54
C ALA A 17 7.82 8.10 -4.42
N THR A 18 8.02 9.09 -3.56
CA THR A 18 7.11 9.43 -2.46
C THR A 18 5.71 9.72 -3.00
N ARG A 19 4.70 9.03 -2.46
CA ARG A 19 3.29 9.22 -2.85
C ARG A 19 2.53 9.90 -1.71
N PRO A 20 1.45 10.65 -2.00
CA PRO A 20 0.56 11.13 -0.95
C PRO A 20 -0.15 9.94 -0.29
N CYS A 21 -0.32 10.00 1.02
CA CYS A 21 -1.01 8.99 1.81
C CYS A 21 -2.48 8.89 1.40
N ALA A 22 -2.96 7.68 1.13
CA ALA A 22 -4.36 7.45 0.72
C ALA A 22 -5.40 7.88 1.76
N GLU A 23 -5.06 7.85 3.05
CA GLU A 23 -6.00 8.18 4.12
C GLU A 23 -6.06 9.69 4.45
N CYS A 24 -4.98 10.44 4.24
CA CYS A 24 -4.92 11.85 4.68
C CYS A 24 -4.13 12.81 3.78
N GLY A 25 -3.61 12.35 2.64
CA GLY A 25 -2.90 13.17 1.64
C GLY A 25 -1.48 13.61 2.00
N ARG A 26 -1.03 13.41 3.25
CA ARG A 26 0.34 13.75 3.69
C ARG A 26 1.40 12.92 2.95
N PRO A 27 2.64 13.42 2.77
CA PRO A 27 3.69 12.66 2.09
C PRO A 27 3.97 11.33 2.82
N SER A 28 4.03 10.24 2.06
CA SER A 28 4.36 8.91 2.60
C SER A 28 5.77 8.89 3.21
N VAL A 29 5.95 8.20 4.33
CA VAL A 29 7.28 7.98 4.92
C VAL A 29 7.76 6.58 4.58
N ARG A 30 9.08 6.38 4.46
CA ARG A 30 9.65 5.10 4.01
C ARG A 30 9.24 3.92 4.89
N GLU A 31 9.22 4.13 6.20
CA GLU A 31 8.87 3.11 7.19
C GLU A 31 7.40 2.65 7.11
N HIS A 32 6.51 3.52 6.61
CA HIS A 32 5.07 3.25 6.54
C HIS A 32 4.52 3.31 5.12
N TYR A 33 5.37 3.32 4.10
CA TYR A 33 4.96 3.46 2.70
C TYR A 33 3.92 2.38 2.35
N PRO A 34 2.76 2.74 1.74
CA PRO A 34 2.42 4.02 1.08
C PRO A 34 1.78 5.10 1.98
N PHE A 35 1.77 4.92 3.30
CA PHE A 35 1.13 5.84 4.25
C PHE A 35 2.15 6.79 4.91
N CYS A 36 1.62 7.82 5.57
CA CYS A 36 2.45 8.75 6.35
C CYS A 36 2.73 8.27 7.78
N SER A 37 1.97 7.28 8.30
CA SER A 37 2.10 6.77 9.66
C SER A 37 1.41 5.41 9.84
N GLU A 38 1.77 4.69 10.91
CA GLU A 38 1.07 3.47 11.32
C GLU A 38 -0.43 3.70 11.58
N ARG A 39 -0.81 4.85 12.16
CA ARG A 39 -2.23 5.19 12.39
C ARG A 39 -3.02 5.18 11.08
N CYS A 40 -2.49 5.78 10.02
CA CYS A 40 -3.18 5.81 8.72
C CYS A 40 -3.28 4.41 8.09
N ARG A 41 -2.27 3.56 8.28
CA ARG A 41 -2.33 2.15 7.86
C ARG A 41 -3.47 1.39 8.56
N ASN A 42 -3.64 1.60 9.87
CA ASN A 42 -4.67 0.92 10.64
C ASN A 42 -6.09 1.42 10.31
N VAL A 43 -6.24 2.71 10.00
CA VAL A 43 -7.53 3.26 9.55
C VAL A 43 -7.92 2.70 8.19
N ASP A 44 -6.98 2.66 7.24
CA ASP A 44 -7.18 2.04 5.93
C ASP A 44 -7.62 0.58 6.10
N LEU A 45 -6.90 -0.20 6.92
CA LEU A 45 -7.26 -1.58 7.24
C LEU A 45 -8.68 -1.70 7.81
N ASN A 46 -9.09 -0.80 8.71
CA ASN A 46 -10.46 -0.81 9.23
C ASN A 46 -11.49 -0.51 8.13
N ARG A 47 -11.21 0.40 7.19
CA ARG A 47 -12.08 0.65 6.03
C ARG A 47 -12.26 -0.60 5.18
N TRP A 48 -11.19 -1.37 4.96
CA TRP A 48 -11.27 -2.68 4.31
C TRP A 48 -12.17 -3.65 5.06
N LEU A 49 -11.93 -3.83 6.37
CA LEU A 49 -12.71 -4.77 7.19
C LEU A 49 -14.18 -4.35 7.34
N SER A 50 -14.48 -3.06 7.28
CA SER A 50 -15.85 -2.53 7.34
C SER A 50 -16.61 -2.64 6.01
N GLY A 51 -15.96 -3.09 4.92
CA GLY A 51 -16.58 -3.14 3.60
C GLY A 51 -16.74 -1.77 2.93
N SER A 52 -16.03 -0.73 3.40
CA SER A 52 -16.08 0.60 2.79
C SER A 52 -15.49 0.64 1.37
N TYR A 53 -14.58 -0.29 1.06
CA TYR A 53 -14.01 -0.46 -0.29
C TYR A 53 -14.84 -1.44 -1.13
N ALA A 54 -16.15 -1.22 -1.23
CA ALA A 54 -17.02 -2.01 -2.10
C ALA A 54 -17.04 -1.43 -3.52
N ILE A 55 -16.95 -2.30 -4.53
CA ILE A 55 -17.15 -1.93 -5.94
C ILE A 55 -18.67 -1.90 -6.17
N PRO A 56 -19.25 -0.76 -6.55
CA PRO A 56 -20.68 -0.70 -6.85
C PRO A 56 -20.98 -1.58 -8.06
N VAL A 57 -22.00 -2.44 -7.95
CA VAL A 57 -22.57 -3.16 -9.08
C VAL A 57 -23.51 -2.19 -9.79
N ALA A 58 -23.35 -2.02 -11.11
CA ALA A 58 -24.37 -1.37 -11.90
C ALA A 58 -25.56 -2.35 -12.02
N ASP A 59 -26.79 -1.89 -11.82
CA ASP A 59 -28.02 -2.69 -11.97
C ASP A 59 -28.26 -3.19 -13.43
N ASP A 60 -27.24 -3.15 -14.30
CA ASP A 60 -27.26 -3.76 -15.61
C ASP A 60 -26.77 -5.20 -15.51
N GLU A 61 -27.72 -6.13 -15.44
CA GLU A 61 -27.53 -7.59 -15.49
C GLU A 61 -26.90 -8.07 -16.83
N SER A 62 -26.17 -7.22 -17.56
CA SER A 62 -25.68 -7.48 -18.93
C SER A 62 -24.15 -7.52 -19.07
N LYS A 63 -23.39 -7.42 -17.97
CA LYS A 63 -21.91 -7.31 -18.01
C LYS A 63 -21.14 -8.33 -17.18
N ALA A 64 -21.75 -9.43 -16.75
CA ALA A 64 -21.06 -10.57 -16.14
C ALA A 64 -20.85 -11.71 -17.15
N ASP A 65 -20.18 -11.43 -18.27
CA ASP A 65 -19.59 -12.45 -19.13
C ASP A 65 -18.26 -11.89 -19.64
N ASP A 66 -17.14 -12.44 -19.16
CA ASP A 66 -15.86 -12.54 -19.88
C ASP A 66 -14.77 -13.06 -18.91
N GLY A 67 -14.45 -14.36 -19.02
CA GLY A 67 -13.04 -14.78 -18.95
C GLY A 67 -12.57 -15.77 -17.87
N ASP A 68 -13.30 -16.83 -17.55
CA ASP A 68 -12.71 -18.03 -16.91
C ASP A 68 -13.02 -19.29 -17.75
N GLU A 69 -12.31 -19.44 -18.87
CA GLU A 69 -12.09 -20.75 -19.48
C GLU A 69 -10.71 -20.78 -20.14
N ARG A 70 -9.72 -21.34 -19.42
CA ARG A 70 -8.51 -21.96 -19.98
C ARG A 70 -7.83 -22.91 -19.00
#